data_AF-R6G9C1-F1
#
_entry.id   AF-R6G9C1-F1
#
_cell.length_a   1.000
_cell.length_b   1.000
_cell.length_c   1.000
_cell.angle_alpha   90.00
_cell.angle_beta   90.00
_cell.angle_gamma   90.00
#
_symmetry.space_group_name_H-M   'P 1'
#
loop_
_entity.id
_entity.type
_entity.pdbx_description
1 polymer ?
#
loop_
_entity_poly.entity_id
_entity_poly.type
_entity_poly.pdbx_seq_one_letter_code
_entity_poly.pdbx_strand_id
1 'polypeptide(L)'
;MKTKKQIDHFLRKRKYKSEIDFEGISLYCKNKYGIKLHVPSSYSTTDHALDYAAFANWLESGYGAGDVVKWGECIGLVQDSNIEDVKICLRIDRNGPNFDSITIPIQDITHADENALKRINHVLDEMGKEFGNPFFVITDKFIPGSGSLVCFQDHQTGKDGYGVVRQIQKTGEIIMYCYCYKGETVKFNMHEYLGHINDFSFTSFKPTDYPRKALETELNKAGKSWNHYLKRIEPLNMRVGLNERYWYITDKMQVTSDIEKDKATSNKRYLAGNYFKREEDAVAILEAEMEIRRDFLAKAE
;
A
#
# COMPACT_ATOMS: atom_id res chain seq x y z
N MET A 1 3.52 -5.98 22.38
CA MET A 1 3.80 -4.53 22.58
C MET A 1 2.94 -3.74 21.61
N LYS A 2 2.25 -2.70 22.08
CA LYS A 2 1.31 -1.92 21.25
C LYS A 2 2.02 -1.04 20.22
N THR A 3 1.42 -0.91 19.04
CA THR A 3 1.94 -0.04 17.98
C THR A 3 1.58 1.42 18.24
N LYS A 4 2.33 2.35 17.63
CA LYS A 4 2.03 3.79 17.67
C LYS A 4 0.57 4.10 17.28
N LYS A 5 0.04 3.41 16.27
CA LYS A 5 -1.33 3.61 15.78
C LYS A 5 -2.39 3.12 16.78
N GLN A 6 -2.14 1.99 17.44
CA GLN A 6 -3.03 1.49 18.50
C GLN A 6 -3.09 2.46 19.69
N ILE A 7 -1.95 3.01 20.10
CA ILE A 7 -1.88 3.99 21.19
C ILE A 7 -2.62 5.28 20.81
N ASP A 8 -2.39 5.81 19.61
CA ASP A 8 -3.10 6.98 19.11
C ASP A 8 -4.62 6.75 19.07
N HIS A 9 -5.06 5.59 18.58
CA HIS A 9 -6.47 5.23 18.53
C HIS A 9 -7.10 5.14 19.93
N PHE A 10 -6.44 4.45 20.86
CA PHE A 10 -6.90 4.30 22.24
C PHE A 10 -7.10 5.63 22.95
N LEU A 11 -6.18 6.58 22.76
CA LEU A 11 -6.18 7.87 23.45
C LEU A 11 -7.17 8.88 22.85
N ARG A 12 -7.52 8.78 21.57
CA ARG A 12 -8.36 9.76 20.84
C ARG A 12 -9.71 10.05 21.50
N LYS A 13 -10.32 9.08 22.17
CA LYS A 13 -11.66 9.21 22.78
C LYS A 13 -11.63 9.32 24.30
N ARG A 14 -10.44 9.44 24.91
CA ARG A 14 -10.28 9.41 26.37
C ARG A 14 -10.49 10.78 26.98
N LYS A 15 -11.19 10.79 28.11
CA LYS A 15 -11.10 11.88 29.08
C LYS A 15 -10.03 11.50 30.10
N TYR A 16 -9.23 12.48 30.47
CA TYR A 16 -8.16 12.30 31.46
C TYR A 16 -8.69 12.68 32.85
N LYS A 17 -8.18 12.00 33.87
CA LYS A 17 -8.62 12.20 35.26
C LYS A 17 -8.18 13.55 35.82
N SER A 18 -6.95 13.94 35.52
CA SER A 18 -6.37 15.21 35.93
C SER A 18 -5.36 15.74 34.89
N GLU A 19 -4.94 16.99 35.07
CA GLU A 19 -3.86 17.60 34.28
C GLU A 19 -2.54 16.84 34.47
N ILE A 20 -2.21 16.43 35.70
CA ILE A 20 -1.00 15.66 36.01
C ILE A 20 -1.00 14.32 35.27
N ASP A 21 -2.15 13.64 35.21
CA ASP A 21 -2.28 12.38 34.45
C ASP A 21 -2.06 12.59 32.96
N PHE A 22 -2.67 13.65 32.40
CA PHE A 22 -2.48 13.99 30.99
C PHE A 22 -1.02 14.32 30.68
N GLU A 23 -0.36 15.15 31.49
CA GLU A 23 1.05 15.52 31.29
C GLU A 23 1.96 14.30 31.35
N GLY A 24 1.74 13.40 32.33
CA GLY A 24 2.49 12.16 32.46
C GLY A 24 2.33 11.24 31.23
N ILE A 25 1.09 11.00 30.80
CA ILE A 25 0.79 10.17 29.61
C ILE A 25 1.36 10.82 28.35
N SER A 26 1.17 12.13 28.19
CA SER A 26 1.63 12.90 27.03
C SER A 26 3.15 12.89 26.90
N LEU A 27 3.88 13.12 28.01
CA LEU A 27 5.33 13.07 28.04
C LEU A 27 5.85 11.67 27.71
N TYR A 28 5.24 10.63 28.27
CA TYR A 28 5.59 9.24 27.98
C TYR A 28 5.37 8.91 26.49
N CYS A 29 4.20 9.24 25.94
CA CYS A 29 3.84 9.01 24.54
C CYS A 29 4.77 9.76 23.57
N LYS A 30 5.15 10.99 23.90
CA LYS A 30 6.10 11.80 23.12
C LYS A 30 7.48 11.17 23.12
N ASN A 31 8.00 10.79 24.28
CA ASN A 31 9.37 10.30 24.42
C ASN A 31 9.56 8.89 23.87
N LYS A 32 8.58 7.99 24.08
CA LYS A 32 8.70 6.58 23.68
C LYS A 32 8.20 6.30 22.27
N TYR A 33 7.17 7.01 21.80
CA TYR A 33 6.49 6.70 20.54
C TYR A 33 6.45 7.88 19.56
N GLY A 34 6.96 9.06 19.95
CA GLY A 34 6.88 10.27 19.14
C GLY A 34 5.44 10.68 18.84
N ILE A 35 4.50 10.43 19.76
CA ILE A 35 3.10 10.84 19.68
C ILE A 35 2.94 12.17 20.42
N LYS A 36 2.35 13.18 19.77
CA LYS A 36 2.03 14.46 20.40
C LYS A 36 0.53 14.50 20.66
N LEU A 37 0.13 14.49 21.92
CA LEU A 37 -1.27 14.58 22.32
C LEU A 37 -1.72 16.04 22.34
N HIS A 38 -2.97 16.28 21.95
CA HIS A 38 -3.60 17.58 22.12
C HIS A 38 -4.07 17.74 23.56
N VAL A 39 -3.89 18.93 24.12
CA VAL A 39 -4.39 19.27 25.45
C VAL A 39 -5.91 19.10 25.46
N PRO A 40 -6.49 18.32 26.39
CA PRO A 40 -7.91 18.11 26.44
C PRO A 40 -8.64 19.40 26.85
N SER A 41 -9.87 19.58 26.37
CA SER A 41 -10.69 20.75 26.74
C SER A 41 -11.19 20.70 28.19
N SER A 42 -11.19 19.53 28.82
CA SER A 42 -11.68 19.31 30.18
C SER A 42 -11.16 17.99 30.76
N TYR A 43 -11.04 17.93 32.08
CA TYR A 43 -10.75 16.72 32.84
C TYR A 43 -12.03 16.15 33.46
N SER A 44 -12.02 14.88 33.87
CA SER A 44 -13.20 14.22 34.44
C SER A 44 -12.82 13.31 35.60
N THR A 45 -13.59 13.34 36.68
CA THR A 45 -13.36 12.49 37.86
C THR A 45 -14.22 11.23 37.86
N THR A 46 -14.89 10.90 36.75
CA THR A 46 -15.67 9.66 36.63
C THR A 46 -14.74 8.44 36.69
N ASP A 47 -15.25 7.29 37.12
CA ASP A 47 -14.46 6.05 37.23
C ASP A 47 -13.84 5.60 35.89
N HIS A 48 -14.43 5.99 34.76
CA HIS A 48 -13.91 5.70 33.42
C HIS A 48 -12.86 6.70 32.90
N ALA A 49 -12.51 7.73 33.68
CA ALA A 49 -11.50 8.69 33.28
C ALA A 49 -10.09 8.10 33.41
N LEU A 50 -9.27 8.32 32.40
CA LEU A 50 -7.95 7.71 32.29
C LEU A 50 -6.95 8.41 33.22
N ASP A 51 -6.39 7.66 34.17
CA ASP A 51 -5.21 8.05 34.92
C ASP A 51 -3.95 7.35 34.39
N TYR A 52 -2.78 7.79 34.86
CA TYR A 52 -1.50 7.25 34.38
C TYR A 52 -1.36 5.75 34.67
N ALA A 53 -1.86 5.27 35.82
CA ALA A 53 -1.75 3.87 36.22
C ALA A 53 -2.60 2.97 35.30
N ALA A 54 -3.85 3.36 35.03
CA ALA A 54 -4.73 2.66 34.10
C ALA A 54 -4.16 2.63 32.68
N PHE A 55 -3.55 3.74 32.22
CA PHE A 55 -2.87 3.78 30.93
C PHE A 55 -1.67 2.82 30.87
N ALA A 56 -0.83 2.82 31.90
CA ALA A 56 0.34 1.94 31.98
C ALA A 56 -0.09 0.46 31.96
N ASN A 57 -1.12 0.10 32.74
CA ASN A 57 -1.65 -1.25 32.76
C ASN A 57 -2.22 -1.67 31.39
N TRP A 58 -3.04 -0.82 30.75
CA TRP A 58 -3.56 -1.10 29.41
C TRP A 58 -2.46 -1.27 28.35
N LEU A 59 -1.36 -0.52 28.47
CA LEU A 59 -0.25 -0.60 27.54
C LEU A 59 0.51 -1.92 27.65
N GLU A 60 0.61 -2.46 28.87
CA GLU A 60 1.31 -3.70 29.17
C GLU A 60 0.46 -4.94 28.90
N SER A 61 -0.78 -4.96 29.39
CA SER A 61 -1.63 -6.16 29.45
C SER A 61 -2.98 -6.02 28.72
N GLY A 62 -3.37 -4.80 28.35
CA GLY A 62 -4.64 -4.55 27.69
C GLY A 62 -4.64 -4.92 26.20
N TYR A 63 -5.80 -4.82 25.57
CA TYR A 63 -6.00 -5.12 24.16
C TYR A 63 -5.95 -3.85 23.30
N GLY A 64 -5.41 -3.94 22.10
CA GLY A 64 -5.36 -2.85 21.13
C GLY A 64 -6.21 -3.17 19.92
N ALA A 65 -6.63 -2.15 19.19
CA ALA A 65 -7.33 -2.33 17.93
C ALA A 65 -6.45 -3.15 16.95
N GLY A 66 -7.04 -4.17 16.33
CA GLY A 66 -6.35 -5.17 15.50
C GLY A 66 -5.85 -6.41 16.24
N ASP A 67 -5.91 -6.44 17.58
CA ASP A 67 -5.62 -7.66 18.32
C ASP A 67 -6.73 -8.70 18.06
N VAL A 68 -6.35 -9.98 18.00
CA VAL A 68 -7.29 -11.09 17.91
C VAL A 68 -7.44 -11.73 19.28
N VAL A 69 -8.68 -11.95 19.69
CA VAL A 69 -9.04 -12.47 21.01
C VAL A 69 -9.93 -13.70 20.90
N LYS A 70 -10.01 -14.48 21.98
CA LYS A 70 -10.87 -15.66 22.11
C LYS A 70 -11.75 -15.55 23.35
N TRP A 71 -12.98 -16.07 23.25
CA TRP A 71 -13.86 -16.28 24.40
C TRP A 71 -14.80 -17.45 24.11
N GLY A 72 -14.83 -18.42 25.02
CA GLY A 72 -15.45 -19.73 24.74
C GLY A 72 -14.91 -20.31 23.43
N GLU A 73 -15.83 -20.62 22.51
CA GLU A 73 -15.52 -21.18 21.19
C GLU A 73 -15.39 -20.10 20.09
N CYS A 74 -15.48 -18.83 20.45
CA CYS A 74 -15.42 -17.71 19.51
C CYS A 74 -14.00 -17.16 19.38
N ILE A 75 -13.67 -16.68 18.19
CA ILE A 75 -12.53 -15.79 17.97
C ILE A 75 -13.04 -14.46 17.43
N GLY A 76 -12.35 -13.35 17.71
CA GLY A 76 -12.77 -12.05 17.20
C GLY A 76 -11.67 -11.02 17.09
N LEU A 77 -11.93 -10.01 16.25
CA LEU A 77 -11.03 -8.93 15.93
C LEU A 77 -11.43 -7.65 16.67
N VAL A 78 -10.52 -7.14 17.50
CA VAL A 78 -10.74 -5.92 18.29
C VAL A 78 -10.76 -4.69 17.37
N GLN A 79 -11.85 -3.94 17.42
CA GLN A 79 -12.03 -2.67 16.72
C GLN A 79 -11.53 -1.49 17.55
N ASP A 80 -11.92 -1.48 18.82
CA ASP A 80 -11.66 -0.41 19.78
C ASP A 80 -11.54 -1.04 21.17
N SER A 81 -10.80 -0.41 22.07
CA SER A 81 -10.48 -0.98 23.39
C SER A 81 -10.63 0.06 24.46
N ASN A 82 -11.32 -0.27 25.55
CA ASN A 82 -11.42 0.50 26.79
C ASN A 82 -10.56 -0.12 27.90
N ILE A 83 -10.67 0.43 29.12
CA ILE A 83 -9.99 -0.11 30.31
C ILE A 83 -10.69 -1.38 30.83
N GLU A 84 -12.01 -1.51 30.59
CA GLU A 84 -12.85 -2.58 31.15
C GLU A 84 -13.43 -3.53 30.09
N ASP A 85 -13.58 -3.04 28.86
CA ASP A 85 -14.17 -3.80 27.75
C ASP A 85 -13.44 -3.55 26.43
N VAL A 86 -13.72 -4.41 25.45
CA VAL A 86 -13.31 -4.23 24.05
C VAL A 86 -14.51 -4.29 23.15
N LYS A 87 -14.45 -3.52 22.07
CA LYS A 87 -15.39 -3.61 20.96
C LYS A 87 -14.82 -4.54 19.91
N ILE A 88 -15.54 -5.61 19.59
CA ILE A 88 -15.23 -6.56 18.51
C ILE A 88 -16.01 -6.17 17.26
N CYS A 89 -15.36 -6.19 16.08
CA CYS A 89 -16.00 -5.89 14.79
C CYS A 89 -16.09 -7.08 13.82
N LEU A 90 -15.45 -8.19 14.16
CA LEU A 90 -15.61 -9.45 13.48
C LEU A 90 -15.54 -10.55 14.52
N ARG A 91 -16.55 -11.41 14.55
CA ARG A 91 -16.59 -12.65 15.33
C ARG A 91 -16.68 -13.84 14.38
N ILE A 92 -15.93 -14.88 14.67
CA ILE A 92 -16.10 -16.18 14.03
C ILE A 92 -16.50 -17.18 15.11
N ASP A 93 -17.69 -17.76 14.94
CA ASP A 93 -18.23 -18.81 15.80
C ASP A 93 -18.59 -20.06 14.96
N ARG A 94 -19.38 -20.98 15.52
CA ARG A 94 -19.80 -22.22 14.83
C ARG A 94 -20.69 -21.97 13.61
N ASN A 95 -21.38 -20.83 13.56
CA ASN A 95 -22.25 -20.45 12.44
C ASN A 95 -21.49 -19.72 11.32
N GLY A 96 -20.20 -19.43 11.52
CA GLY A 96 -19.37 -18.71 10.56
C GLY A 96 -19.02 -17.29 10.99
N PRO A 97 -18.58 -16.44 10.05
CA PRO A 97 -18.19 -15.06 10.34
C PRO A 97 -19.40 -14.13 10.49
N ASN A 98 -19.33 -13.22 11.47
CA ASN A 98 -20.31 -12.17 11.73
C ASN A 98 -19.57 -10.83 11.95
N PHE A 99 -20.03 -9.77 11.27
CA PHE A 99 -19.42 -8.43 11.27
C PHE A 99 -20.15 -7.40 12.15
N ASP A 100 -21.17 -7.83 12.88
CA ASP A 100 -21.88 -7.00 13.83
C ASP A 100 -20.96 -6.64 14.99
N SER A 101 -21.03 -5.38 15.41
CA SER A 101 -20.25 -4.91 16.54
C SER A 101 -20.83 -5.42 17.85
N ILE A 102 -19.97 -5.99 18.69
CA ILE A 102 -20.31 -6.37 20.06
C ILE A 102 -19.27 -5.85 21.04
N THR A 103 -19.68 -5.58 22.27
CA THR A 103 -18.77 -5.20 23.36
C THR A 103 -18.64 -6.37 24.34
N ILE A 104 -17.41 -6.69 24.74
CA ILE A 104 -17.12 -7.80 25.65
C ILE A 104 -16.20 -7.31 26.78
N PRO A 105 -16.49 -7.63 28.05
CA PRO A 105 -15.58 -7.36 29.16
C PRO A 105 -14.21 -8.02 28.98
N ILE A 106 -13.15 -7.32 29.37
CA ILE A 106 -11.77 -7.78 29.19
C ILE A 106 -11.48 -9.05 30.00
N GLN A 107 -12.16 -9.25 31.13
CA GLN A 107 -12.04 -10.43 31.97
C GLN A 107 -12.56 -11.71 31.30
N ASP A 108 -13.43 -11.59 30.30
CA ASP A 108 -14.07 -12.72 29.62
C ASP A 108 -13.31 -13.17 28.36
N ILE A 109 -12.23 -12.47 28.01
CA ILE A 109 -11.45 -12.70 26.78
C ILE A 109 -9.99 -12.99 27.07
N THR A 110 -9.35 -13.72 26.15
CA THR A 110 -7.91 -13.95 26.16
C THR A 110 -7.31 -13.64 24.79
N HIS A 111 -6.01 -13.35 24.73
CA HIS A 111 -5.31 -13.22 23.46
C HIS A 111 -5.38 -14.54 22.67
N ALA A 112 -5.64 -14.41 21.36
CA ALA A 112 -5.69 -15.55 20.47
C ALA A 112 -4.29 -15.97 20.00
N ASP A 113 -4.17 -17.23 19.59
CA ASP A 113 -2.97 -17.77 18.97
C ASP A 113 -2.86 -17.35 17.49
N GLU A 114 -1.70 -17.65 16.91
CA GLU A 114 -1.40 -17.34 15.51
C GLU A 114 -2.36 -18.03 14.52
N ASN A 115 -2.91 -19.19 14.88
CA ASN A 115 -3.89 -19.90 14.07
C ASN A 115 -5.21 -19.14 13.98
N ALA A 116 -5.69 -18.56 15.08
CA ALA A 116 -6.87 -17.71 15.07
C ALA A 116 -6.65 -16.42 14.28
N LEU A 117 -5.46 -15.81 14.39
CA LEU A 117 -5.09 -14.66 13.56
C LEU A 117 -5.14 -15.01 12.06
N LYS A 118 -4.51 -16.12 11.68
CA LYS A 118 -4.55 -16.63 10.29
C LYS A 118 -5.98 -16.88 9.82
N ARG A 119 -6.85 -17.41 10.69
CA ARG A 119 -8.26 -17.65 10.37
C ARG A 119 -9.05 -16.36 10.16
N ILE A 120 -8.84 -15.34 11.00
CA ILE A 120 -9.46 -14.01 10.83
C ILE A 120 -9.03 -13.39 9.50
N ASN A 121 -7.73 -13.38 9.20
CA ASN A 121 -7.20 -12.82 7.96
C ASN A 121 -7.73 -13.57 6.74
N HIS A 122 -7.76 -14.90 6.79
CA HIS A 122 -8.32 -15.72 5.72
C HIS A 122 -9.79 -15.40 5.44
N VAL A 123 -10.62 -15.27 6.49
CA VAL A 123 -12.04 -14.88 6.34
C VAL A 123 -12.18 -13.48 5.72
N LEU A 124 -11.35 -12.52 6.15
CA LEU A 124 -11.37 -11.19 5.56
C LEU A 124 -11.03 -11.25 4.06
N ASP A 125 -9.97 -11.97 3.69
CA ASP A 125 -9.55 -12.12 2.29
C ASP A 125 -10.60 -12.83 1.43
N GLU A 126 -11.18 -13.94 1.90
CA GLU A 126 -12.26 -14.67 1.18
C GLU A 126 -13.48 -13.78 0.91
N MET A 127 -13.75 -12.85 1.82
CA MET A 127 -14.86 -11.91 1.71
C MET A 127 -14.48 -10.61 0.99
N GLY A 128 -13.24 -10.50 0.48
CA GLY A 128 -12.75 -9.28 -0.17
C GLY A 128 -12.74 -8.08 0.75
N LYS A 129 -12.52 -8.29 2.05
CA LYS A 129 -12.46 -7.27 3.09
C LYS A 129 -11.03 -7.09 3.58
N GLU A 130 -10.75 -5.94 4.15
CA GLU A 130 -9.52 -5.69 4.90
C GLU A 130 -9.81 -4.91 6.17
N PHE A 131 -8.97 -5.10 7.19
CA PHE A 131 -9.03 -4.33 8.43
C PHE A 131 -8.02 -3.18 8.37
N GLY A 132 -8.55 -1.98 8.16
CA GLY A 132 -7.76 -0.85 7.69
C GLY A 132 -7.44 0.22 8.74
N ASN A 133 -6.26 0.82 8.58
CA ASN A 133 -5.86 2.06 9.26
C ASN A 133 -6.37 3.31 8.51
N PRO A 134 -6.59 4.45 9.18
CA PRO A 134 -6.31 4.73 10.60
C PRO A 134 -7.49 4.50 11.55
N PHE A 135 -8.64 4.07 11.04
CA PHE A 135 -9.88 4.02 11.82
C PHE A 135 -10.16 2.65 12.43
N PHE A 136 -9.34 1.62 12.13
CA PHE A 136 -9.49 0.27 12.65
C PHE A 136 -10.90 -0.26 12.34
N VAL A 137 -11.25 -0.22 11.06
CA VAL A 137 -12.56 -0.62 10.54
C VAL A 137 -12.38 -1.66 9.46
N ILE A 138 -13.37 -2.53 9.32
CA ILE A 138 -13.45 -3.47 8.22
C ILE A 138 -14.08 -2.74 7.02
N THR A 139 -13.35 -2.71 5.91
CA THR A 139 -13.79 -2.12 4.66
C THR A 139 -13.62 -3.11 3.52
N ASP A 140 -14.23 -2.82 2.36
CA ASP A 140 -13.89 -3.54 1.14
C ASP A 140 -12.40 -3.35 0.83
N LYS A 141 -11.73 -4.44 0.50
CA LYS A 141 -10.33 -4.46 0.11
C LYS A 141 -10.19 -3.69 -1.20
N PHE A 142 -9.38 -2.65 -1.18
CA PHE A 142 -9.14 -1.87 -2.40
C PHE A 142 -8.21 -2.65 -3.34
N ILE A 143 -8.74 -3.13 -4.47
CA ILE A 143 -7.96 -3.80 -5.52
C ILE A 143 -7.70 -2.81 -6.67
N PRO A 144 -6.46 -2.36 -6.86
CA PRO A 144 -6.14 -1.37 -7.88
C PRO A 144 -6.17 -1.94 -9.30
N GLY A 145 -6.60 -1.10 -10.24
CA GLY A 145 -6.61 -1.42 -11.67
C GLY A 145 -5.26 -1.19 -12.35
N SER A 146 -5.17 -1.61 -13.62
CA SER A 146 -3.99 -1.40 -14.45
C SER A 146 -3.74 0.08 -14.72
N GLY A 147 -2.53 0.55 -14.38
CA GLY A 147 -2.09 1.94 -14.50
C GLY A 147 -2.40 2.81 -13.28
N SER A 148 -3.03 2.24 -12.24
CA SER A 148 -3.29 2.94 -10.98
C SER A 148 -1.99 3.24 -10.24
N LEU A 149 -1.81 4.50 -9.87
CA LEU A 149 -0.80 4.91 -8.89
C LEU A 149 -1.33 4.61 -7.48
N VAL A 150 -0.54 3.87 -6.70
CA VAL A 150 -0.96 3.35 -5.39
C VAL A 150 0.12 3.49 -4.34
N CYS A 151 -0.30 3.69 -3.10
CA CYS A 151 0.50 3.39 -1.92
C CYS A 151 0.18 1.96 -1.49
N PHE A 152 1.17 1.26 -0.97
CA PHE A 152 0.97 -0.08 -0.41
C PHE A 152 1.67 -0.24 0.93
N GLN A 153 1.15 -1.12 1.76
CA GLN A 153 1.79 -1.59 2.98
C GLN A 153 2.01 -3.10 2.86
N ASP A 154 3.25 -3.53 3.00
CA ASP A 154 3.66 -4.94 3.08
C ASP A 154 3.38 -5.44 4.50
N HIS A 155 2.53 -6.47 4.63
CA HIS A 155 2.15 -7.03 5.92
C HIS A 155 3.24 -7.95 6.51
N GLN A 156 4.10 -8.51 5.68
CA GLN A 156 5.19 -9.39 6.11
C GLN A 156 6.35 -8.57 6.71
N THR A 157 6.69 -7.45 6.08
CA THR A 157 7.80 -6.59 6.54
C THR A 157 7.35 -5.36 7.33
N GLY A 158 6.08 -5.01 7.26
CA GLY A 158 5.53 -3.78 7.84
C GLY A 158 5.92 -2.50 7.08
N LYS A 159 6.65 -2.61 5.96
CA LYS A 159 7.14 -1.47 5.19
C LYS A 159 6.04 -0.87 4.33
N ASP A 160 6.07 0.45 4.19
CA ASP A 160 5.25 1.17 3.23
C ASP A 160 6.02 1.40 1.92
N GLY A 161 5.29 1.42 0.81
CA GLY A 161 5.82 1.79 -0.49
C GLY A 161 4.78 2.47 -1.37
N TYR A 162 5.21 2.79 -2.59
CA TYR A 162 4.38 3.39 -3.63
C TYR A 162 4.81 2.89 -5.00
N GLY A 163 3.89 2.87 -5.97
CA GLY A 163 4.18 2.36 -7.31
C GLY A 163 3.02 2.49 -8.28
N VAL A 164 3.20 1.92 -9.47
CA VAL A 164 2.16 1.84 -10.50
C VAL A 164 1.86 0.38 -10.81
N VAL A 165 0.60 -0.01 -10.62
CA VAL A 165 0.14 -1.38 -10.87
C VAL A 165 0.06 -1.62 -12.37
N ARG A 166 0.62 -2.74 -12.83
CA ARG A 166 0.41 -3.21 -14.21
C ARG A 166 -0.79 -4.12 -14.29
N GLN A 167 -0.79 -5.18 -13.49
CA GLN A 167 -1.85 -6.16 -13.44
C GLN A 167 -1.77 -6.92 -12.12
N ILE A 168 -2.92 -7.40 -11.67
CA ILE A 168 -3.01 -8.43 -10.64
C ILE A 168 -3.51 -9.67 -11.35
N GLN A 169 -2.73 -10.74 -11.31
CA GLN A 169 -3.09 -11.99 -11.96
C GLN A 169 -4.24 -12.67 -11.22
N LYS A 170 -4.94 -13.59 -11.90
CA LYS A 170 -6.01 -14.40 -11.26
C LYS A 170 -5.49 -15.23 -10.08
N THR A 171 -4.21 -15.59 -10.11
CA THR A 171 -3.47 -16.27 -9.06
C THR A 171 -3.15 -15.39 -7.85
N GLY A 172 -3.42 -14.08 -7.93
CA GLY A 172 -3.14 -13.11 -6.86
C GLY A 172 -1.76 -12.44 -6.96
N GLU A 173 -0.92 -12.84 -7.91
CA GLU A 173 0.39 -12.21 -8.12
C GLU A 173 0.25 -10.76 -8.61
N ILE A 174 0.91 -9.83 -7.91
CA ILE A 174 0.92 -8.41 -8.24
C ILE A 174 2.13 -8.11 -9.11
N ILE A 175 1.86 -7.62 -10.32
CA ILE A 175 2.86 -7.14 -11.26
C ILE A 175 2.74 -5.62 -11.36
N MET A 176 3.87 -4.94 -11.18
CA MET A 176 4.00 -3.49 -11.20
C MET A 176 4.74 -3.04 -12.47
N TYR A 177 4.44 -1.85 -12.97
CA TYR A 177 5.33 -1.19 -13.93
C TYR A 177 6.62 -0.74 -13.23
N CYS A 178 6.45 -0.15 -12.04
CA CYS A 178 7.50 0.24 -11.12
C CYS A 178 6.96 0.34 -9.69
N TYR A 179 7.84 0.19 -8.71
CA TYR A 179 7.52 0.44 -7.30
C TYR A 179 8.76 0.80 -6.49
N CYS A 180 8.54 1.36 -5.31
CA CYS A 180 9.59 1.76 -4.39
C CYS A 180 9.09 1.61 -2.95
N TYR A 181 9.87 0.97 -2.08
CA TYR A 181 9.68 1.10 -0.63
C TYR A 181 10.16 2.48 -0.18
N LYS A 182 9.52 3.07 0.84
CA LYS A 182 9.92 4.39 1.34
C LYS A 182 11.38 4.39 1.79
N GLY A 183 12.21 5.25 1.17
CA GLY A 183 13.63 5.38 1.48
C GLY A 183 14.54 4.39 0.73
N GLU A 184 13.99 3.55 -0.13
CA GLU A 184 14.75 2.64 -1.00
C GLU A 184 14.79 3.16 -2.44
N THR A 185 15.51 2.45 -3.31
CA THR A 185 15.55 2.76 -4.74
C THR A 185 14.34 2.18 -5.47
N VAL A 186 13.90 2.88 -6.52
CA VAL A 186 12.82 2.40 -7.38
C VAL A 186 13.25 1.15 -8.17
N LYS A 187 12.35 0.18 -8.26
CA LYS A 187 12.44 -0.98 -9.14
C LYS A 187 11.53 -0.79 -10.35
N PHE A 188 12.00 -1.18 -11.53
CA PHE A 188 11.27 -1.07 -12.79
C PHE A 188 11.83 -2.02 -13.85
N ASN A 189 10.95 -2.78 -14.50
CA ASN A 189 11.27 -3.61 -15.67
C ASN A 189 10.02 -3.90 -16.53
N MET A 190 8.97 -3.08 -16.36
CA MET A 190 7.63 -3.25 -16.92
C MET A 190 6.85 -4.48 -16.41
N HIS A 191 7.45 -5.38 -15.64
CA HIS A 191 6.87 -6.62 -15.11
C HIS A 191 7.38 -6.91 -13.69
N GLU A 192 7.52 -5.88 -12.86
CA GLU A 192 8.13 -6.00 -11.54
C GLU A 192 7.23 -6.79 -10.62
N TYR A 193 7.71 -7.92 -10.12
CA TYR A 193 6.98 -8.71 -9.15
C TYR A 193 7.06 -8.04 -7.77
N LEU A 194 5.90 -7.71 -7.21
CA LEU A 194 5.81 -7.14 -5.86
C LEU A 194 5.56 -8.22 -4.80
N GLY A 195 4.72 -9.20 -5.10
CA GLY A 195 4.28 -10.23 -4.16
C GLY A 195 2.85 -10.70 -4.45
N HIS A 196 2.23 -11.37 -3.48
CA HIS A 196 0.85 -11.84 -3.58
C HIS A 196 -0.12 -10.83 -2.95
N ILE A 197 -1.31 -10.64 -3.52
CA ILE A 197 -2.31 -9.64 -3.11
C ILE A 197 -2.77 -9.74 -1.64
N ASN A 198 -2.60 -10.89 -1.00
CA ASN A 198 -2.93 -11.07 0.41
C ASN A 198 -1.84 -10.58 1.37
N ASP A 199 -0.64 -10.33 0.88
CA ASP A 199 0.47 -9.78 1.67
C ASP A 199 0.47 -8.24 1.70
N PHE A 200 -0.45 -7.60 0.97
CA PHE A 200 -0.45 -6.16 0.77
C PHE A 200 -1.84 -5.55 0.96
N SER A 201 -1.85 -4.36 1.59
CA SER A 201 -2.98 -3.43 1.51
C SER A 201 -2.63 -2.29 0.57
N PHE A 202 -3.56 -1.91 -0.30
CA PHE A 202 -3.38 -0.79 -1.23
C PHE A 202 -4.25 0.40 -0.83
N THR A 203 -3.77 1.60 -1.16
CA THR A 203 -4.57 2.82 -1.10
C THR A 203 -4.33 3.66 -2.34
N SER A 204 -5.38 4.29 -2.85
CA SER A 204 -5.29 5.23 -3.97
C SER A 204 -4.58 6.51 -3.54
N PHE A 205 -3.81 7.12 -4.43
CA PHE A 205 -3.25 8.45 -4.18
C PHE A 205 -4.36 9.49 -4.06
N LYS A 206 -4.24 10.38 -3.08
CA LYS A 206 -5.03 11.61 -2.96
C LYS A 206 -4.34 12.75 -3.74
N PRO A 207 -5.08 13.73 -4.28
CA PRO A 207 -4.53 14.79 -5.13
C PRO A 207 -3.40 15.63 -4.49
N THR A 208 -3.33 15.67 -3.16
CA THR A 208 -2.31 16.39 -2.38
C THR A 208 -1.04 15.58 -2.11
N ASP A 209 -0.92 14.38 -2.68
CA ASP A 209 0.02 13.37 -2.18
C ASP A 209 1.49 13.57 -2.59
N TYR A 210 2.31 13.69 -1.54
CA TYR A 210 3.76 13.56 -1.56
C TYR A 210 4.28 12.26 -2.24
N PRO A 211 3.65 11.07 -2.07
CA PRO A 211 4.04 9.83 -2.73
C PRO A 211 4.25 9.88 -4.25
N ARG A 212 3.43 10.65 -5.01
CA ARG A 212 3.62 10.79 -6.46
C ARG A 212 4.94 11.47 -6.79
N LYS A 213 5.20 12.61 -6.12
CA LYS A 213 6.46 13.34 -6.28
C LYS A 213 7.63 12.49 -5.83
N ALA A 214 7.46 11.66 -4.80
CA ALA A 214 8.50 10.74 -4.35
C ALA A 214 8.82 9.68 -5.41
N LEU A 215 7.81 9.02 -6.00
CA LEU A 215 8.02 8.07 -7.09
C LEU A 215 8.67 8.72 -8.32
N GLU A 216 8.20 9.91 -8.73
CA GLU A 216 8.79 10.68 -9.82
C GLU A 216 10.26 11.02 -9.50
N THR A 217 10.56 11.42 -8.26
CA THR A 217 11.94 11.72 -7.82
C THR A 217 12.84 10.48 -7.94
N GLU A 218 12.39 9.32 -7.46
CA GLU A 218 13.19 8.09 -7.54
C GLU A 218 13.37 7.59 -8.98
N LEU A 219 12.34 7.69 -9.83
CA LEU A 219 12.47 7.40 -11.25
C LEU A 219 13.46 8.34 -11.94
N ASN A 220 13.40 9.64 -11.63
CA ASN A 220 14.29 10.64 -12.21
C ASN A 220 15.74 10.39 -11.83
N LYS A 221 16.02 9.95 -10.59
CA LYS A 221 17.37 9.53 -10.17
C LYS A 221 17.91 8.37 -11.00
N ALA A 222 17.03 7.47 -11.44
CA ALA A 222 17.37 6.38 -12.35
C ALA A 222 17.37 6.80 -13.84
N GLY A 223 17.20 8.09 -14.15
CA GLY A 223 17.11 8.59 -15.52
C GLY A 223 15.82 8.21 -16.25
N LYS A 224 14.77 7.85 -15.51
CA LYS A 224 13.49 7.37 -16.02
C LYS A 224 12.32 8.30 -15.64
N SER A 225 11.21 8.14 -16.34
CA SER A 225 9.92 8.78 -16.03
C SER A 225 8.79 7.79 -16.29
N TRP A 226 7.65 7.99 -15.62
CA TRP A 226 6.42 7.23 -15.88
C TRP A 226 5.53 8.00 -16.86
N ASN A 227 5.23 7.41 -18.01
CA ASN A 227 4.24 7.92 -18.94
C ASN A 227 2.87 7.27 -18.65
N HIS A 228 1.99 8.01 -17.97
CA HIS A 228 0.65 7.52 -17.62
C HIS A 228 -0.23 7.22 -18.84
N TYR A 229 -0.15 8.03 -19.90
CA TYR A 229 -0.99 7.86 -21.09
C TYR A 229 -0.60 6.60 -21.89
N LEU A 230 0.70 6.37 -22.07
CA LEU A 230 1.22 5.20 -22.79
C LEU A 230 1.47 3.98 -21.89
N LYS A 231 1.21 4.12 -20.59
CA LYS A 231 1.44 3.11 -19.55
C LYS A 231 2.82 2.46 -19.62
N ARG A 232 3.89 3.26 -19.70
CA ARG A 232 5.27 2.76 -19.78
C ARG A 232 6.28 3.63 -19.07
N ILE A 233 7.40 3.00 -18.69
CA ILE A 233 8.58 3.68 -18.16
C ILE A 233 9.45 4.11 -19.34
N GLU A 234 9.78 5.40 -19.41
CA GLU A 234 10.57 6.00 -20.49
C GLU A 234 11.85 6.64 -19.92
N PRO A 235 12.88 6.88 -20.73
CA PRO A 235 13.93 7.83 -20.39
C PRO A 235 13.34 9.23 -20.11
N LEU A 236 13.95 9.99 -19.19
CA LEU A 236 13.52 11.36 -18.82
C LEU A 236 13.25 12.26 -20.03
N ASN A 237 14.17 12.22 -20.99
CA ASN A 237 14.05 12.92 -22.25
C ASN A 237 13.87 11.85 -23.33
N MET A 238 12.66 11.31 -23.53
CA MET A 238 12.47 10.26 -24.53
C MET A 238 12.67 10.78 -25.97
N ARG A 239 12.28 12.03 -26.23
CA ARG A 239 12.46 12.68 -27.53
C ARG A 239 13.83 13.34 -27.66
N VAL A 240 14.29 13.47 -28.90
CA VAL A 240 15.44 14.33 -29.24
C VAL A 240 14.96 15.77 -29.38
N GLY A 241 15.88 16.73 -29.36
CA GLY A 241 15.58 18.14 -29.57
C GLY A 241 15.13 18.45 -31.01
N LEU A 242 14.56 19.64 -31.21
CA LEU A 242 14.25 20.15 -32.55
C LEU A 242 15.52 20.19 -33.41
N ASN A 243 15.40 19.79 -34.67
CA ASN A 243 16.48 19.64 -35.64
C ASN A 243 17.52 18.55 -35.33
N GLU A 244 17.30 17.72 -34.31
CA GLU A 244 18.12 16.54 -34.07
C GLU A 244 17.60 15.31 -34.83
N ARG A 245 18.50 14.36 -35.10
CA ARG A 245 18.17 13.11 -35.78
C ARG A 245 17.56 12.11 -34.79
N TYR A 246 16.52 11.41 -35.23
CA TYR A 246 16.02 10.22 -34.56
C TYR A 246 15.88 9.06 -35.55
N TRP A 247 15.75 7.85 -35.02
CA TRP A 247 15.67 6.60 -35.76
C TRP A 247 14.32 5.92 -35.52
N TYR A 248 13.88 5.16 -36.52
CA TYR A 248 12.63 4.38 -36.46
C TYR A 248 12.68 3.21 -37.45
N ILE A 249 11.83 2.21 -37.20
CA ILE A 249 11.63 1.03 -38.04
C ILE A 249 10.49 1.32 -39.02
N THR A 250 10.72 1.11 -40.31
CA THR A 250 9.68 1.29 -41.34
C THR A 250 8.69 0.13 -41.36
N ASP A 251 7.58 0.31 -42.06
CA ASP A 251 6.63 -0.77 -42.40
C ASP A 251 7.28 -1.93 -43.18
N LYS A 252 8.39 -1.67 -43.87
CA LYS A 252 9.21 -2.66 -44.56
C LYS A 252 10.27 -3.33 -43.68
N MET A 253 10.20 -3.16 -42.34
CA MET A 253 11.16 -3.74 -41.38
C MET A 253 12.60 -3.29 -41.64
N GLN A 254 12.80 -2.00 -41.93
CA GLN A 254 14.11 -1.39 -42.12
C GLN A 254 14.31 -0.25 -41.13
N VAL A 255 15.50 -0.14 -40.53
CA VAL A 255 15.87 1.02 -39.72
C VAL A 255 16.21 2.19 -40.63
N THR A 256 15.65 3.36 -40.34
CA THR A 256 15.95 4.61 -41.02
C THR A 256 15.89 5.78 -40.06
N SER A 257 16.21 6.99 -40.51
CA SER A 257 16.18 8.20 -39.68
C SER A 257 15.44 9.36 -40.32
N ASP A 258 15.07 10.31 -39.49
CA ASP A 258 14.48 11.59 -39.88
C ASP A 258 14.95 12.68 -38.91
N ILE A 259 14.66 13.95 -39.23
CA ILE A 259 14.99 15.10 -38.39
C ILE A 259 13.73 15.54 -37.63
N GLU A 260 13.85 15.71 -36.32
CA GLU A 260 12.72 16.16 -35.49
C GLU A 260 12.34 17.61 -35.84
N LYS A 261 11.07 17.78 -36.21
CA LYS A 261 10.47 19.04 -36.68
C LYS A 261 9.09 19.27 -36.05
N ASP A 262 8.81 18.58 -34.94
CA ASP A 262 7.55 18.54 -34.21
C ASP A 262 6.34 18.21 -35.11
N LYS A 263 6.53 17.22 -35.99
CA LYS A 263 5.50 16.80 -36.95
C LYS A 263 4.59 15.74 -36.34
N ALA A 264 3.35 15.69 -36.83
CA ALA A 264 2.41 14.62 -36.46
C ALA A 264 2.97 13.21 -36.73
N THR A 265 3.85 13.05 -37.73
CA THR A 265 4.50 11.77 -38.05
C THR A 265 5.50 11.32 -36.98
N SER A 266 6.37 12.22 -36.49
CA SER A 266 7.29 11.91 -35.38
C SER A 266 6.52 11.64 -34.09
N ASN A 267 5.43 12.38 -33.85
CA ASN A 267 4.54 12.12 -32.73
C ASN A 267 3.90 10.72 -32.79
N LYS A 268 3.36 10.29 -33.95
CA LYS A 268 2.80 8.95 -34.12
C LYS A 268 3.84 7.85 -33.88
N ARG A 269 5.06 8.04 -34.38
CA ARG A 269 6.21 7.14 -34.14
C ARG A 269 6.53 7.02 -32.65
N TYR A 270 6.59 8.14 -31.93
CA TYR A 270 6.78 8.16 -30.49
C TYR A 270 5.68 7.43 -29.72
N LEU A 271 4.40 7.72 -30.03
CA LEU A 271 3.26 7.07 -29.39
C LEU A 271 3.28 5.55 -29.59
N ALA A 272 3.71 5.09 -30.77
CA ALA A 272 3.88 3.67 -31.08
C ALA A 272 5.10 3.01 -30.41
N GLY A 273 5.99 3.78 -29.76
CA GLY A 273 7.27 3.27 -29.26
C GLY A 273 8.32 3.03 -30.34
N ASN A 274 8.05 3.46 -31.57
CA ASN A 274 8.92 3.35 -32.72
C ASN A 274 9.70 4.66 -32.94
N TYR A 275 10.36 5.14 -31.88
CA TYR A 275 11.14 6.38 -31.88
C TYR A 275 12.37 6.17 -31.02
N PHE A 276 13.54 6.20 -31.64
CA PHE A 276 14.80 5.86 -31.00
C PHE A 276 15.79 7.01 -31.17
N LYS A 277 16.59 7.26 -30.13
CA LYS A 277 17.63 8.29 -30.17
C LYS A 277 18.88 7.81 -30.91
N ARG A 278 19.14 6.52 -30.84
CA ARG A 278 20.32 5.87 -31.39
C ARG A 278 19.89 4.86 -32.44
N GLU A 279 20.69 4.72 -33.49
CA GLU A 279 20.46 3.73 -34.54
C GLU A 279 20.53 2.32 -33.94
N GLU A 280 21.53 2.08 -33.08
CA GLU A 280 21.75 0.79 -32.42
C GLU A 280 20.53 0.31 -31.63
N ASP A 281 19.81 1.22 -30.95
CA ASP A 281 18.61 0.86 -30.20
C ASP A 281 17.47 0.41 -31.15
N ALA A 282 17.32 1.08 -32.30
CA ALA A 282 16.32 0.71 -33.30
C ALA A 282 16.65 -0.64 -33.96
N VAL A 283 17.94 -0.88 -34.24
CA VAL A 283 18.43 -2.16 -34.79
C VAL A 283 18.19 -3.29 -33.78
N ALA A 284 18.57 -3.11 -32.52
CA ALA A 284 18.38 -4.12 -31.49
C ALA A 284 16.90 -4.51 -31.28
N ILE A 285 16.00 -3.53 -31.30
CA ILE A 285 14.55 -3.79 -31.22
C ILE A 285 14.06 -4.51 -32.47
N LEU A 286 14.48 -4.08 -33.66
CA LEU A 286 14.12 -4.74 -34.92
C LEU A 286 14.54 -6.22 -34.92
N GLU A 287 15.77 -6.51 -34.47
CA GLU A 287 16.27 -7.88 -34.37
C GLU A 287 15.44 -8.72 -33.40
N ALA A 288 15.11 -8.19 -32.22
CA ALA A 288 14.25 -8.87 -31.25
C ALA A 288 12.83 -9.12 -31.80
N GLU A 289 12.22 -8.13 -32.46
CA GLU A 289 10.91 -8.28 -33.10
C GLU A 289 10.92 -9.32 -34.23
N MET A 290 12.01 -9.37 -35.00
CA MET A 290 12.17 -10.36 -36.07
C MET A 290 12.27 -11.77 -35.51
N GLU A 291 12.96 -11.96 -34.38
CA GLU A 291 13.06 -13.27 -33.76
C GLU A 291 11.71 -13.75 -33.23
N ILE A 292 10.93 -12.88 -32.58
CA ILE A 292 9.55 -13.20 -32.14
C ILE A 292 8.70 -13.68 -33.33
N ARG A 293 8.85 -13.08 -34.52
CA ARG A 293 8.13 -13.49 -35.73
C ARG A 293 8.61 -14.84 -36.25
N ARG A 294 9.92 -15.10 -36.26
CA ARG A 294 10.48 -16.39 -36.67
C ARG A 294 9.99 -17.51 -35.74
N ASP A 295 10.06 -17.29 -34.43
CA ASP A 295 9.56 -18.22 -33.42
C ASP A 295 8.07 -18.49 -33.60
N PHE A 296 7.27 -17.44 -33.85
CA PHE A 296 5.84 -17.57 -34.10
C PHE A 296 5.55 -18.43 -35.35
N LEU A 297 6.26 -18.18 -36.45
CA LEU A 297 6.09 -18.92 -37.72
C LEU A 297 6.56 -20.38 -37.62
N ALA A 298 7.46 -20.69 -36.69
CA ALA A 298 7.96 -22.03 -36.47
C ALA A 298 7.03 -22.89 -35.57
N LYS A 299 6.00 -22.31 -34.97
CA LYS A 299 5.04 -23.06 -34.14
C LYS A 299 4.26 -24.06 -34.99
N ALA A 300 4.08 -25.27 -34.46
CA ALA A 300 3.16 -26.23 -35.04
C ALA A 300 1.73 -25.68 -35.00
N GLU A 301 0.95 -25.98 -36.04
CA GLU A 301 -0.48 -25.64 -36.14
C GLU A 301 -1.33 -26.36 -35.09
#